data_AF-A0A0L7KW23-F1
#
_entry.id   AF-A0A0L7KW23-F1
#
_cell.length_a   1.000
_cell.length_b   1.000
_cell.length_c   1.000
_cell.angle_alpha   90.00
_cell.angle_beta   90.00
_cell.angle_gamma   90.00
#
_symmetry.space_group_name_H-M   'P 1'
#
loop_
_entity.id
_entity.type
_entity.pdbx_description
1 polymer ?
#
loop_
_entity_poly.entity_id
_entity_poly.type
_entity_poly.pdbx_seq_one_letter_code
_entity_poly.pdbx_strand_id
1 'polypeptide(L)'
;SLDRGSDDAPALKVIVVEEEQSRGRAPTTGHNVGLAEAEVALEALQRAEVELQNERELADETRSRRSPRVVLSRISESEVQQADELLSTDLSRRVRESLGKILSVAKDSGNLKGTFIRDLKVAAASIREAMEVLQDRSSTEETRRLQAANVRLRDEVRELRQEIVELRREMLEARAAIPAPHPPERSSHGRAGTPGAAAGRGKLTVPRGAVGETPEPRSGPSSTPAVMQMTQSLPSVILTGKKRARDIT
;
A
#
# COMPACT_ATOMS: atom_id res chain seq x y z
N SER A 1 -1.72 83.24 5.56
CA SER A 1 -2.91 83.42 6.43
C SER A 1 -3.14 82.07 7.11
N LEU A 2 -2.59 81.83 8.31
CA LEU A 2 -3.20 82.05 9.65
C LEU A 2 -4.53 81.27 9.76
N ASP A 3 -4.62 80.12 10.42
CA ASP A 3 -4.46 79.80 11.87
C ASP A 3 -5.65 80.24 12.75
N ARG A 4 -5.97 79.37 13.74
CA ARG A 4 -6.88 79.45 14.91
C ARG A 4 -8.33 78.98 14.69
N GLY A 5 -8.89 78.08 15.49
CA GLY A 5 -8.56 77.60 16.84
C GLY A 5 -9.71 77.88 17.79
N SER A 6 -10.29 76.83 18.39
CA SER A 6 -11.13 76.84 19.60
C SER A 6 -11.37 75.36 19.95
N ASP A 7 -10.56 74.76 20.82
CA ASP A 7 -10.69 74.79 22.27
C ASP A 7 -11.92 74.00 22.75
N ASP A 8 -11.66 72.78 23.23
CA ASP A 8 -12.11 72.37 24.56
C ASP A 8 -11.23 71.22 25.07
N ALA A 9 -10.42 71.53 26.08
CA ALA A 9 -9.77 70.59 26.98
C ALA A 9 -10.48 70.68 28.34
N PRO A 10 -10.43 69.62 29.18
CA PRO A 10 -9.46 69.69 30.27
C PRO A 10 -8.81 68.31 30.55
N ALA A 11 -7.49 68.18 30.60
CA ALA A 11 -6.59 68.55 31.70
C ALA A 11 -6.64 67.61 32.94
N LEU A 12 -5.59 66.76 32.98
CA LEU A 12 -4.76 66.40 34.15
C LEU A 12 -5.34 65.47 35.24
N LYS A 13 -4.60 64.39 35.54
CA LYS A 13 -3.64 64.37 36.66
C LYS A 13 -2.86 63.04 36.69
N VAL A 14 -1.58 63.13 36.35
CA VAL A 14 -0.57 62.17 36.80
C VAL A 14 -0.30 62.49 38.27
N ILE A 15 -0.63 61.57 39.16
CA ILE A 15 -0.13 61.59 40.53
C ILE A 15 0.74 60.35 40.67
N VAL A 16 2.04 60.58 40.73
CA VAL A 16 3.01 59.64 41.30
C VAL A 16 2.82 59.71 42.81
N VAL A 17 2.42 58.61 43.44
CA VAL A 17 2.62 58.43 44.88
C VAL A 17 3.45 57.18 45.04
N GLU A 18 4.67 57.40 45.53
CA GLU A 18 5.63 56.39 45.95
C GLU A 18 5.04 55.49 47.04
N GLU A 19 5.47 54.23 47.02
CA GLU A 19 5.17 53.23 48.04
C GLU A 19 5.74 53.63 49.40
N GLU A 20 4.89 54.15 50.29
CA GLU A 20 5.22 54.12 51.73
C GLU A 20 4.89 52.75 52.30
N GLN A 21 5.93 51.92 52.38
CA GLN A 21 5.95 50.67 53.15
C GLN A 21 5.72 50.97 54.64
N SER A 22 4.45 50.96 55.08
CA SER A 22 4.13 50.88 56.50
C SER A 22 4.21 49.40 56.97
N ARG A 23 5.12 49.20 57.91
CA ARG A 23 5.51 47.93 58.52
C ARG A 23 4.30 47.13 59.05
N GLY A 24 4.28 45.83 58.78
CA GLY A 24 3.61 44.88 59.68
C GLY A 24 2.66 43.85 59.09
N ARG A 25 2.74 43.46 57.80
CA ARG A 25 2.01 42.27 57.31
C ARG A 25 2.93 41.37 56.49
N ALA A 26 2.95 40.09 56.85
CA ALA A 26 3.62 39.05 56.08
C ALA A 26 3.09 39.07 54.63
N PRO A 27 3.93 38.76 53.62
CA PRO A 27 3.43 38.54 52.27
C PRO A 27 2.31 37.53 52.37
N THR A 28 1.07 37.99 52.14
CA THR A 28 -0.10 37.13 52.21
C THR A 28 0.08 36.12 51.09
N THR A 29 0.42 34.91 51.51
CA THR A 29 0.35 33.65 50.79
C THR A 29 -0.30 33.82 49.42
N GLY A 30 0.53 33.82 48.37
CA GLY A 30 0.14 33.90 46.96
C GLY A 30 -0.63 32.68 46.46
N HIS A 31 -1.58 32.18 47.25
CA HIS A 31 -2.40 31.02 46.94
C HIS A 31 -3.54 31.32 45.96
N ASN A 32 -3.78 32.60 45.65
CA ASN A 32 -4.87 33.03 44.75
C ASN A 32 -4.40 33.76 43.49
N VAL A 33 -3.09 34.01 43.32
CA VAL A 33 -2.59 34.73 42.13
C VAL A 33 -2.74 33.86 40.88
N GLY A 34 -2.52 32.54 41.01
CA GLY A 34 -2.72 31.59 39.92
C GLY A 34 -4.18 31.28 39.60
N LEU A 35 -5.13 31.54 40.51
CA LEU A 35 -6.56 31.29 40.27
C LEU A 35 -7.13 32.36 39.35
N ALA A 36 -6.84 33.63 39.63
CA ALA A 36 -7.21 34.74 38.75
C ALA A 36 -6.53 34.63 37.38
N GLU A 37 -5.26 34.22 37.33
CA GLU A 37 -4.56 33.96 36.06
C GLU A 37 -5.19 32.78 35.28
N ALA A 38 -5.60 31.71 35.98
CA ALA A 38 -6.27 30.57 35.35
C ALA A 38 -7.67 30.93 34.83
N GLU A 39 -8.42 31.76 35.53
CA GLU A 39 -9.72 32.28 35.08
C GLU A 39 -9.58 33.16 33.83
N VAL A 40 -8.61 34.08 33.83
CA VAL A 40 -8.32 34.92 32.66
C VAL A 40 -7.85 34.08 31.47
N ALA A 41 -7.02 33.05 31.69
CA ALA A 41 -6.59 32.14 30.64
C ALA A 41 -7.75 31.31 30.07
N LEU A 42 -8.69 30.87 30.91
CA LEU A 42 -9.86 30.12 30.50
C LEU A 42 -10.81 30.99 29.65
N GLU A 43 -11.04 32.24 30.05
CA GLU A 43 -11.81 33.19 29.24
C GLU A 43 -11.13 33.48 27.90
N ALA A 44 -9.80 33.61 27.88
CA ALA A 44 -9.04 33.83 26.64
C ALA A 44 -9.15 32.62 25.69
N LEU A 45 -9.07 31.40 26.21
CA LEU A 45 -9.27 30.17 25.44
C LEU A 45 -10.70 30.06 24.90
N GLN A 46 -11.71 30.41 25.70
CA GLN A 46 -13.11 30.43 25.25
C GLN A 46 -13.34 31.45 24.14
N ARG A 47 -12.75 32.65 24.24
CA ARG A 47 -12.83 33.66 23.17
C ARG A 47 -12.13 33.19 21.89
N ALA A 48 -10.97 32.55 22.00
CA ALA A 48 -10.26 32.00 20.85
C ALA A 48 -11.04 30.85 20.18
N GLU A 49 -11.71 30.00 20.95
CA GLU A 49 -12.57 28.93 20.39
C GLU A 49 -13.78 29.51 19.64
N VAL A 50 -14.42 30.54 20.18
CA VAL A 50 -15.52 31.25 19.50
C VAL A 50 -15.03 31.93 18.23
N GLU A 51 -13.86 32.56 18.25
CA GLU A 51 -13.25 33.17 17.07
C GLU A 51 -12.94 32.13 15.98
N LEU A 52 -12.41 30.97 16.38
CA LEU A 52 -12.12 29.87 15.48
C LEU A 52 -13.39 29.24 14.89
N GLN A 53 -14.47 29.18 15.66
CA GLN A 53 -15.79 28.77 15.17
C GLN A 53 -16.35 29.77 14.17
N ASN A 54 -16.29 31.07 14.48
CA ASN A 54 -16.72 32.13 13.57
C ASN A 54 -15.91 32.10 12.26
N GLU A 55 -14.61 31.87 12.31
CA GLU A 55 -13.76 31.73 11.12
C GLU A 55 -14.17 30.51 10.27
N ARG A 56 -14.48 29.37 10.92
CA ARG A 56 -14.99 28.17 10.23
C ARG A 56 -16.33 28.43 9.55
N GLU A 57 -17.26 29.07 10.24
CA GLU A 57 -18.57 29.42 9.68
C GLU A 57 -18.44 30.36 8.48
N LEU A 58 -17.54 31.36 8.56
CA LEU A 58 -17.27 32.27 7.46
C LEU A 58 -16.58 31.56 6.28
N ALA A 59 -15.70 30.60 6.56
CA ALA A 59 -15.07 29.76 5.53
C ALA A 59 -16.10 28.87 4.82
N ASP A 60 -17.06 28.31 5.55
CA ASP A 60 -18.13 27.48 4.98
C ASP A 60 -19.15 28.33 4.21
N GLU A 61 -19.50 29.51 4.70
CA GLU A 61 -20.37 30.44 3.99
C GLU A 61 -19.72 30.94 2.69
N THR A 62 -18.43 31.29 2.73
CA THR A 62 -17.68 31.67 1.52
C THR A 62 -17.52 30.50 0.55
N ARG A 63 -17.38 29.26 1.04
CA ARG A 63 -17.40 28.04 0.21
C ARG A 63 -18.76 27.79 -0.43
N SER A 64 -19.85 28.04 0.29
CA SER A 64 -21.23 27.91 -0.20
C SER A 64 -21.58 29.00 -1.23
N ARG A 65 -21.06 30.22 -1.04
CA ARG A 65 -21.24 31.36 -1.97
C ARG A 65 -20.35 31.27 -3.21
N ARG A 66 -19.31 30.44 -3.22
CA ARG A 66 -18.56 30.16 -4.45
C ARG A 66 -19.50 29.45 -5.42
N SER A 67 -19.57 29.98 -6.64
CA SER A 67 -20.36 29.39 -7.72
C SER A 67 -20.04 27.88 -7.83
N PRO A 68 -21.06 27.00 -7.91
CA PRO A 68 -20.85 25.55 -8.06
C PRO A 68 -19.91 25.20 -9.22
N ARG A 69 -19.84 26.07 -10.23
CA ARG A 69 -18.95 25.95 -11.39
C ARG A 69 -17.47 26.04 -11.03
N VAL A 70 -17.10 26.91 -10.10
CA VAL A 70 -15.71 27.08 -9.64
C VAL A 70 -15.30 25.93 -8.71
N VAL A 71 -16.25 25.43 -7.90
CA VAL A 71 -16.02 24.27 -7.01
C VAL A 71 -15.89 22.97 -7.81
N LEU A 72 -16.75 22.73 -8.82
CA LEU A 72 -16.63 21.56 -9.70
C LEU A 72 -15.32 21.53 -10.48
N SER A 73 -14.87 22.68 -11.01
CA SER A 73 -13.63 22.76 -11.80
C SER A 73 -12.42 22.34 -10.98
N ARG A 74 -12.31 22.80 -9.72
CA ARG A 74 -11.18 22.43 -8.84
C ARG A 74 -11.25 20.99 -8.37
N ILE A 75 -12.44 20.47 -8.08
CA ILE A 75 -12.61 19.04 -7.73
C ILE A 75 -12.20 18.16 -8.92
N SER A 76 -12.56 18.56 -10.15
CA SER A 76 -12.18 17.81 -11.35
C SER A 76 -10.68 17.79 -11.60
N GLU A 77 -9.96 18.89 -11.34
CA GLU A 77 -8.51 18.95 -11.50
C GLU A 77 -7.77 18.14 -10.41
N SER A 78 -8.21 18.21 -9.15
CA SER A 78 -7.61 17.42 -8.06
C SER A 78 -7.89 15.92 -8.20
N GLU A 79 -9.03 15.54 -8.76
CA GLU A 79 -9.39 14.14 -9.00
C GLU A 79 -8.60 13.50 -10.14
N VAL A 80 -8.17 14.30 -11.11
CA VAL A 80 -7.32 13.88 -12.24
C VAL A 80 -5.88 13.65 -11.78
N GLN A 81 -5.36 14.44 -10.84
CA GLN A 81 -3.99 14.27 -10.31
C GLN A 81 -3.85 13.08 -9.35
N GLN A 82 -4.92 12.66 -8.66
CA GLN A 82 -4.92 11.42 -7.87
C GLN A 82 -5.07 10.15 -8.72
N ALA A 83 -5.25 10.26 -10.04
CA ALA A 83 -5.41 9.10 -10.91
C ALA A 83 -4.08 8.39 -11.24
N ASP A 84 -2.94 9.09 -11.11
CA ASP A 84 -1.61 8.56 -11.48
C ASP A 84 -1.08 7.49 -10.51
N GLU A 85 -1.63 7.39 -9.29
CA GLU A 85 -1.21 6.39 -8.29
C GLU A 85 -2.15 5.18 -8.18
N LEU A 86 -3.22 5.12 -8.98
CA LEU A 86 -4.21 4.05 -8.88
C LEU A 86 -3.75 2.79 -9.63
N LEU A 87 -3.85 1.64 -8.96
CA LEU A 87 -3.71 0.32 -9.58
C LEU A 87 -4.69 0.20 -10.77
N SER A 88 -4.30 -0.50 -11.84
CA SER A 88 -5.09 -0.68 -13.07
C SER A 88 -6.53 -1.17 -12.81
N THR A 89 -6.73 -1.97 -11.75
CA THR A 89 -8.04 -2.43 -11.29
C THR A 89 -8.90 -1.32 -10.68
N ASP A 90 -8.30 -0.41 -9.91
CA ASP A 90 -8.99 0.72 -9.30
C ASP A 90 -9.39 1.75 -10.33
N LEU A 91 -8.50 2.01 -11.30
CA LEU A 91 -8.82 2.85 -12.45
C LEU A 91 -10.00 2.27 -13.25
N SER A 92 -9.98 0.96 -13.52
CA SER A 92 -11.05 0.30 -14.27
C SER A 92 -12.40 0.37 -13.54
N ARG A 93 -12.41 0.23 -12.21
CA ARG A 93 -13.60 0.42 -11.39
C ARG A 93 -14.12 1.86 -11.47
N ARG A 94 -13.25 2.85 -11.29
CA ARG A 94 -13.63 4.28 -11.29
C ARG A 94 -14.22 4.72 -12.63
N VAL A 95 -13.64 4.27 -13.75
CA VAL A 95 -14.20 4.58 -15.07
C VAL A 95 -15.58 3.93 -15.25
N ARG A 96 -15.78 2.69 -14.78
CA ARG A 96 -17.10 2.01 -14.83
C ARG A 96 -18.15 2.75 -14.01
N GLU A 97 -17.80 3.25 -12.83
CA GLU A 97 -18.69 4.05 -11.99
C GLU A 97 -19.08 5.38 -12.67
N SER A 98 -18.11 6.08 -13.26
CA SER A 98 -18.34 7.30 -14.03
C SER A 98 -19.23 7.06 -15.25
N LEU A 99 -19.01 5.96 -15.98
CA LEU A 99 -19.89 5.55 -17.08
C LEU A 99 -21.32 5.26 -16.60
N GLY A 100 -21.47 4.63 -15.42
CA GLY A 100 -22.76 4.42 -14.79
C GLY A 100 -23.50 5.74 -14.51
N LYS A 101 -22.80 6.74 -13.97
CA LYS A 101 -23.35 8.08 -13.74
C LYS A 101 -23.76 8.77 -15.05
N ILE A 102 -22.92 8.72 -16.08
CA ILE A 102 -23.23 9.28 -17.41
C ILE A 102 -24.49 8.65 -18.00
N LEU A 103 -24.61 7.32 -17.91
CA LEU A 103 -25.78 6.60 -18.41
C LEU A 103 -27.05 6.89 -17.60
N SER A 104 -26.96 7.11 -16.29
CA SER A 104 -28.09 7.58 -15.48
C SER A 104 -28.52 8.98 -15.92
N VAL A 105 -27.60 9.94 -16.07
CA VAL A 105 -27.94 11.28 -16.57
C VAL A 105 -28.61 11.22 -17.95
N ALA A 106 -28.12 10.36 -18.84
CA ALA A 106 -28.71 10.16 -20.16
C ALA A 106 -30.08 9.44 -20.13
N LYS A 107 -30.45 8.78 -19.05
CA LYS A 107 -31.76 8.12 -18.87
C LYS A 107 -32.77 9.03 -18.16
N ASP A 108 -32.31 9.71 -17.11
CA ASP A 108 -33.18 10.36 -16.13
C ASP A 108 -33.34 11.87 -16.38
N SER A 109 -32.54 12.45 -17.28
CA SER A 109 -32.62 13.88 -17.58
C SER A 109 -33.79 14.21 -18.52
N GLY A 110 -34.83 14.85 -17.96
CA GLY A 110 -35.93 15.43 -18.74
C GLY A 110 -35.57 16.72 -19.49
N ASN A 111 -34.41 17.33 -19.19
CA ASN A 111 -34.00 18.63 -19.73
C ASN A 111 -32.86 18.53 -20.77
N LEU A 112 -32.35 17.32 -21.05
CA LEU A 112 -31.36 17.10 -22.09
C LEU A 112 -32.03 16.82 -23.44
N LYS A 113 -31.57 17.48 -24.50
CA LYS A 113 -32.04 17.22 -25.87
C LYS A 113 -31.71 15.77 -26.26
N GLY A 114 -32.63 15.11 -26.98
CA GLY A 114 -32.47 13.71 -27.39
C GLY A 114 -31.18 13.40 -28.15
N THR A 115 -30.65 14.35 -28.93
CA THR A 115 -29.35 14.21 -29.61
C THR A 115 -28.21 14.06 -28.60
N PHE A 116 -28.17 14.90 -27.55
CA PHE A 116 -27.14 14.77 -26.50
C PHE A 116 -27.29 13.46 -25.73
N ILE A 117 -28.51 13.03 -25.44
CA ILE A 117 -28.77 11.73 -24.81
C ILE A 117 -28.22 10.59 -25.68
N ARG A 118 -28.44 10.65 -26.99
CA ARG A 118 -27.91 9.66 -27.95
C ARG A 118 -26.39 9.67 -27.95
N ASP A 119 -25.77 10.84 -28.07
CA ASP A 119 -24.31 10.97 -28.13
C ASP A 119 -23.65 10.50 -26.83
N LEU A 120 -24.23 10.82 -25.67
CA LEU A 120 -23.77 10.33 -24.36
C LEU A 120 -23.82 8.79 -24.28
N LYS A 121 -24.90 8.17 -24.78
CA LYS A 121 -25.03 6.70 -24.79
C LYS A 121 -24.03 6.05 -25.73
N VAL A 122 -23.83 6.63 -26.91
CA VAL A 122 -22.84 6.14 -27.91
C VAL A 122 -21.43 6.27 -27.36
N ALA A 123 -21.07 7.43 -26.81
CA ALA A 123 -19.76 7.65 -26.20
C ALA A 123 -19.52 6.69 -25.02
N ALA A 124 -20.50 6.54 -24.13
CA ALA A 124 -20.39 5.62 -23.00
C ALA A 124 -20.24 4.15 -23.44
N ALA A 125 -20.91 3.74 -24.52
CA ALA A 125 -20.75 2.41 -25.09
C ALA A 125 -19.35 2.22 -25.70
N SER A 126 -18.86 3.20 -26.46
CA SER A 126 -17.53 3.16 -27.06
C SER A 126 -16.40 3.13 -26.02
N ILE A 127 -16.51 3.91 -24.94
CA ILE A 127 -15.51 3.88 -23.84
C ILE A 127 -15.51 2.51 -23.15
N ARG A 128 -16.70 1.93 -22.89
CA ARG A 128 -16.80 0.59 -22.29
C ARG A 128 -16.15 -0.48 -23.17
N GLU A 129 -16.43 -0.47 -24.46
CA GLU A 129 -15.81 -1.41 -25.42
C GLU A 129 -14.29 -1.27 -25.45
N ALA A 130 -13.78 -0.03 -25.50
CA ALA A 130 -12.34 0.22 -25.46
C ALA A 130 -11.70 -0.31 -24.18
N MET A 131 -12.37 -0.18 -23.03
CA MET A 131 -11.87 -0.73 -21.77
C MET A 131 -11.81 -2.25 -21.75
N GLU A 132 -12.85 -2.92 -22.25
CA GLU A 132 -12.88 -4.39 -22.34
C GLU A 132 -11.72 -4.89 -23.21
N VAL A 133 -11.49 -4.27 -24.37
CA VAL A 133 -10.35 -4.59 -25.25
C VAL A 133 -9.01 -4.38 -24.56
N LEU A 134 -8.85 -3.31 -23.80
CA LEU A 134 -7.60 -3.03 -23.07
C LEU A 134 -7.36 -4.05 -21.95
N GLN A 135 -8.41 -4.45 -21.23
CA GLN A 135 -8.34 -5.43 -20.15
C GLN A 135 -8.02 -6.85 -20.68
N ASP A 136 -8.59 -7.23 -21.81
CA ASP A 136 -8.30 -8.51 -22.46
C ASP A 136 -6.86 -8.55 -23.00
N ARG A 137 -6.39 -7.45 -23.59
CA ARG A 137 -5.01 -7.36 -24.06
C ARG A 137 -4.00 -7.41 -22.91
N SER A 138 -4.24 -6.67 -21.84
CA SER A 138 -3.32 -6.65 -20.69
C SER A 138 -3.21 -8.01 -20.01
N SER A 139 -4.34 -8.72 -19.84
CA SER A 139 -4.34 -10.08 -19.30
C SER A 139 -3.61 -11.08 -20.21
N THR A 140 -3.79 -10.95 -21.54
CA THR A 140 -3.10 -11.81 -22.52
C THR A 140 -1.59 -11.55 -22.54
N GLU A 141 -1.16 -10.29 -22.55
CA GLU A 141 0.25 -9.93 -22.51
C GLU A 141 0.93 -10.35 -21.22
N GLU A 142 0.26 -10.15 -20.07
CA GLU A 142 0.77 -10.56 -18.77
C GLU A 142 0.94 -12.08 -18.72
N THR A 143 -0.04 -12.83 -19.22
CA THR A 143 0.07 -14.29 -19.33
C THR A 143 1.27 -14.70 -20.17
N ARG A 144 1.52 -14.02 -21.30
CA ARG A 144 2.68 -14.28 -22.17
C ARG A 144 4.01 -13.98 -21.46
N ARG A 145 4.09 -12.88 -20.71
CA ARG A 145 5.28 -12.51 -19.93
C ARG A 145 5.57 -13.52 -18.83
N LEU A 146 4.53 -13.92 -18.08
CA LEU A 146 4.64 -14.92 -17.03
C LEU A 146 5.07 -16.28 -17.59
N GLN A 147 4.51 -16.71 -18.72
CA GLN A 147 4.94 -17.94 -19.40
C GLN A 147 6.41 -17.89 -19.83
N ALA A 148 6.85 -16.78 -20.44
CA ALA A 148 8.24 -16.61 -20.84
C ALA A 148 9.20 -16.62 -19.63
N ALA A 149 8.84 -15.93 -18.55
CA ALA A 149 9.61 -15.94 -17.30
C ALA A 149 9.66 -17.36 -16.70
N ASN A 150 8.54 -18.08 -16.71
CA ASN A 150 8.49 -19.44 -16.18
C ASN A 150 9.36 -20.41 -16.97
N VAL A 151 9.41 -20.28 -18.30
CA VAL A 151 10.32 -21.06 -19.15
C VAL A 151 11.77 -20.77 -18.77
N ARG A 152 12.17 -19.49 -18.69
CA ARG A 152 13.53 -19.10 -18.30
C ARG A 152 13.93 -19.65 -16.93
N LEU A 153 13.07 -19.47 -15.94
CA LEU A 153 13.33 -19.98 -14.59
C LEU A 153 13.44 -21.51 -14.56
N ARG A 154 12.65 -22.23 -15.37
CA ARG A 154 12.77 -23.68 -15.49
C ARG A 154 14.10 -24.09 -16.13
N ASP A 155 14.58 -23.35 -17.11
CA ASP A 155 15.88 -23.57 -17.73
C ASP A 155 17.03 -23.30 -16.74
N GLU A 156 17.00 -22.18 -16.02
CA GLU A 156 17.99 -21.88 -14.96
C GLU A 156 17.99 -22.96 -13.87
N VAL A 157 16.82 -23.41 -13.42
CA VAL A 157 16.73 -24.51 -12.42
C VAL A 157 17.30 -25.81 -12.98
N ARG A 158 17.14 -26.07 -14.28
CA ARG A 158 17.70 -27.27 -14.93
C ARG A 158 19.21 -27.18 -14.99
N GLU A 159 19.77 -26.03 -15.39
CA GLU A 159 21.21 -25.78 -15.45
C GLU A 159 21.86 -25.90 -14.07
N LEU A 160 21.32 -25.20 -13.06
CA LEU A 160 21.84 -25.29 -11.69
C LEU A 160 21.79 -26.71 -11.12
N ARG A 161 20.75 -27.48 -11.46
CA ARG A 161 20.68 -28.90 -11.06
C ARG A 161 21.76 -29.73 -11.75
N GLN A 162 22.09 -29.45 -13.01
CA GLN A 162 23.18 -30.11 -13.72
C GLN A 162 24.53 -29.75 -13.08
N GLU A 163 24.78 -28.47 -12.80
CA GLU A 163 25.99 -28.01 -12.12
C GLU A 163 26.16 -28.68 -10.74
N ILE A 164 25.09 -28.81 -9.95
CA ILE A 164 25.14 -29.52 -8.66
C ILE A 164 25.54 -30.99 -8.84
N VAL A 165 25.01 -31.65 -9.87
CA VAL A 165 25.34 -33.06 -10.16
C VAL A 165 26.81 -33.17 -10.56
N GLU A 166 27.29 -32.29 -11.43
CA GLU A 166 28.68 -32.25 -11.87
C GLU A 166 29.63 -31.97 -10.71
N LEU A 167 29.35 -30.95 -9.90
CA LEU A 167 30.17 -30.61 -8.74
C LEU A 167 30.20 -31.76 -7.71
N ARG A 168 29.07 -32.44 -7.49
CA ARG A 168 29.05 -33.63 -6.62
C ARG A 168 29.90 -34.77 -7.18
N ARG A 169 29.89 -34.97 -8.50
CA ARG A 169 30.74 -35.96 -9.17
C ARG A 169 32.22 -35.62 -8.99
N GLU A 170 32.59 -34.37 -9.24
CA GLU A 170 33.95 -33.88 -9.05
C GLU A 170 34.43 -34.01 -7.60
N MET A 171 33.58 -33.70 -6.61
CA MET A 171 33.91 -33.89 -5.20
C MET A 171 34.11 -35.37 -4.83
N LEU A 172 33.32 -36.27 -5.41
CA LEU A 172 33.46 -37.72 -5.23
C LEU A 172 34.77 -38.24 -5.84
N GLU A 173 35.11 -37.79 -7.05
CA GLU A 173 36.36 -38.12 -7.73
C GLU A 173 37.57 -37.59 -6.97
N ALA A 174 37.53 -36.33 -6.52
CA ALA A 174 38.58 -35.72 -5.70
C ALA A 174 38.79 -36.47 -4.37
N ARG A 175 37.69 -36.93 -3.73
CA ARG A 175 37.77 -37.73 -2.51
C ARG A 175 38.34 -39.12 -2.75
N ALA A 176 38.06 -39.73 -3.90
CA ALA A 176 38.60 -41.03 -4.29
C ALA A 176 40.09 -40.96 -4.68
N ALA A 177 40.55 -39.82 -5.17
CA ALA A 177 41.95 -39.57 -5.53
C ALA A 177 42.88 -39.35 -4.33
N ILE A 178 42.35 -39.18 -3.11
CA ILE A 178 43.15 -39.14 -1.88
C ILE A 178 43.58 -40.58 -1.54
N PRO A 179 44.88 -40.93 -1.59
CA PRO A 179 45.33 -42.27 -1.25
C PRO A 179 45.00 -42.58 0.21
N ALA A 180 44.46 -43.78 0.48
CA ALA A 180 44.20 -44.21 1.85
C ALA A 180 45.49 -44.11 2.69
N PRO A 181 45.45 -43.57 3.92
CA PRO A 181 46.60 -43.58 4.79
C PRO A 181 47.03 -45.04 5.00
N HIS A 182 48.28 -45.29 4.64
CA HIS A 182 48.96 -46.57 4.81
C HIS A 182 48.86 -46.98 6.29
N PRO A 183 48.41 -48.22 6.60
CA PRO A 183 48.32 -48.66 7.98
C PRO A 183 49.73 -48.61 8.59
N PRO A 184 49.89 -48.08 9.82
CA PRO A 184 51.20 -47.97 10.43
C PRO A 184 51.80 -49.37 10.55
N GLU A 185 53.00 -49.54 9.99
CA GLU A 185 53.82 -50.73 10.21
C GLU A 185 53.92 -50.96 11.71
N ARG A 186 53.46 -52.13 12.15
CA ARG A 186 53.60 -52.59 13.53
C ARG A 186 55.10 -52.80 13.80
N SER A 187 55.78 -51.75 14.24
CA SER A 187 57.13 -51.85 14.76
C SER A 187 57.13 -52.71 16.02
N SER A 188 57.73 -53.88 15.87
CA SER A 188 57.81 -54.95 16.85
C SER A 188 59.03 -54.79 17.74
N HIS A 189 59.05 -53.83 18.68
CA HIS A 189 60.15 -53.70 19.65
C HIS A 189 59.65 -53.68 21.11
N GLY A 190 59.76 -54.85 21.75
CA GLY A 190 60.31 -55.07 23.10
C GLY A 190 59.87 -54.22 24.30
N ARG A 191 58.92 -54.76 25.07
CA ARG A 191 58.98 -55.10 26.52
C ARG A 191 59.82 -54.25 27.50
N ALA A 192 59.15 -53.64 28.50
CA ALA A 192 59.28 -53.87 29.96
C ALA A 192 58.60 -52.72 30.74
N GLY A 193 57.58 -52.97 31.58
CA GLY A 193 57.61 -52.85 33.06
C GLY A 193 57.60 -51.37 33.54
N THR A 194 56.66 -50.82 34.32
CA THR A 194 56.01 -51.29 35.56
C THR A 194 54.89 -50.28 35.95
N PRO A 195 53.97 -50.60 36.88
CA PRO A 195 52.74 -49.84 37.13
C PRO A 195 52.89 -48.78 38.24
N GLY A 196 52.11 -47.69 38.16
CA GLY A 196 52.11 -46.63 39.18
C GLY A 196 50.88 -45.73 39.11
N ALA A 197 49.91 -46.03 39.98
CA ALA A 197 48.96 -45.18 40.70
C ALA A 197 48.36 -43.90 40.04
N ALA A 198 47.02 -43.94 39.93
CA ALA A 198 46.05 -42.98 40.46
C ALA A 198 46.24 -41.45 40.23
N ALA A 199 45.33 -40.84 39.47
CA ALA A 199 44.54 -39.68 39.89
C ALA A 199 43.55 -39.23 38.81
N GLY A 200 42.33 -38.86 39.22
CA GLY A 200 41.57 -37.78 38.56
C GLY A 200 40.59 -38.17 37.45
N ARG A 201 39.47 -38.83 37.77
CA ARG A 201 38.26 -38.79 36.91
C ARG A 201 37.61 -37.41 37.01
N GLY A 202 38.00 -36.49 36.14
CA GLY A 202 37.21 -35.30 35.82
C GLY A 202 36.14 -35.64 34.79
N LYS A 203 34.91 -35.90 35.23
CA LYS A 203 33.74 -35.97 34.35
C LYS A 203 33.35 -34.54 33.96
N LEU A 204 33.67 -34.11 32.73
CA LEU A 204 33.04 -32.94 32.14
C LEU A 204 31.76 -33.39 31.42
N THR A 205 30.67 -33.35 32.17
CA THR A 205 29.31 -33.55 31.67
C THR A 205 28.94 -32.32 30.83
N VAL A 206 28.87 -32.46 29.50
CA VAL A 206 28.27 -31.43 28.64
C VAL A 206 26.75 -31.66 28.65
N PRO A 207 25.92 -30.66 28.98
CA PRO A 207 24.48 -30.81 29.01
C PRO A 207 23.91 -30.97 27.59
N ARG A 208 23.20 -32.08 27.41
CA ARG A 208 22.31 -32.37 26.29
C ARG A 208 20.97 -31.69 26.57
N GLY A 209 20.63 -30.65 25.81
CA GLY A 209 19.34 -29.97 25.95
C GLY A 209 19.13 -28.87 24.93
N ALA A 210 18.43 -29.20 23.84
CA ALA A 210 17.44 -28.36 23.14
C ALA A 210 16.99 -29.12 21.88
N VAL A 211 16.05 -30.04 22.07
CA VAL A 211 15.24 -30.60 20.98
C VAL A 211 14.27 -29.50 20.58
N GLY A 212 14.59 -28.79 19.50
CA GLY A 212 13.63 -27.94 18.80
C GLY A 212 12.72 -28.83 17.98
N GLU A 213 11.50 -29.01 18.46
CA GLU A 213 10.39 -29.59 17.70
C GLU A 213 10.21 -28.82 16.39
N THR A 214 10.27 -29.52 15.26
CA THR A 214 9.73 -29.03 13.99
C THR A 214 8.73 -30.08 13.50
N PRO A 215 7.48 -29.71 13.22
CA PRO A 215 6.43 -30.68 12.95
C PRO A 215 6.60 -31.32 11.57
N GLU A 216 6.40 -32.63 11.51
CA GLU A 216 6.26 -33.39 10.27
C GLU A 216 5.09 -32.86 9.41
N PRO A 217 5.27 -32.72 8.09
CA PRO A 217 4.14 -32.76 7.17
C PRO A 217 3.75 -34.22 6.92
N ARG A 218 2.65 -34.62 7.54
CA ARG A 218 1.91 -35.85 7.26
C ARG A 218 1.73 -36.04 5.76
N SER A 219 2.20 -37.18 5.28
CA SER A 219 1.78 -37.78 4.03
C SER A 219 0.27 -38.07 4.06
N GLY A 220 -0.43 -37.53 3.06
CA GLY A 220 -1.83 -37.82 2.72
C GLY A 220 -1.96 -37.96 1.20
N PRO A 221 -2.94 -38.73 0.71
CA PRO A 221 -2.76 -39.60 -0.45
C PRO A 221 -3.02 -38.92 -1.80
N SER A 222 -2.21 -39.35 -2.79
CA SER A 222 -2.61 -39.69 -4.16
C SER A 222 -3.93 -39.08 -4.66
N SER A 223 -3.84 -37.99 -5.42
CA SER A 223 -4.88 -37.60 -6.36
C SER A 223 -4.26 -37.44 -7.74
N THR A 224 -4.48 -38.46 -8.56
CA THR A 224 -4.25 -38.47 -10.01
C THR A 224 -4.93 -37.28 -10.68
N PRO A 225 -4.28 -36.52 -11.57
CA PRO A 225 -5.02 -35.68 -12.50
C PRO A 225 -5.62 -36.59 -13.58
N ALA A 226 -6.95 -36.65 -13.60
CA ALA A 226 -7.71 -37.20 -14.71
C ALA A 226 -7.29 -36.48 -15.99
N VAL A 227 -6.79 -37.24 -16.95
CA VAL A 227 -6.61 -36.81 -18.34
C VAL A 227 -8.00 -36.57 -18.92
N MET A 228 -8.50 -35.33 -18.87
CA MET A 228 -9.66 -34.93 -19.67
C MET A 228 -9.24 -34.94 -21.14
N GLN A 229 -9.62 -36.01 -21.85
CA GLN A 229 -9.65 -36.02 -23.29
C GLN A 229 -10.63 -34.94 -23.76
N MET A 230 -10.11 -33.82 -24.28
CA MET A 230 -10.90 -32.93 -25.10
C MET A 230 -11.06 -33.57 -26.48
N THR A 231 -12.15 -34.29 -26.68
CA THR A 231 -12.61 -34.65 -28.02
C THR A 231 -12.96 -33.36 -28.76
N GLN A 232 -12.15 -33.00 -29.75
CA GLN A 232 -12.47 -31.94 -30.70
C GLN A 232 -13.67 -32.40 -31.54
N SER A 233 -14.87 -31.91 -31.18
CA SER A 233 -16.05 -32.01 -32.02
C SER A 233 -16.00 -30.88 -33.04
N LEU A 234 -15.51 -31.18 -34.25
CA LEU A 234 -15.57 -30.26 -35.39
C LEU A 234 -17.03 -29.99 -35.79
N PRO A 235 -17.46 -28.74 -35.98
CA PRO A 235 -18.75 -28.47 -36.59
C PRO A 235 -18.70 -28.80 -38.09
N SER A 236 -19.55 -29.74 -38.50
CA SER A 236 -19.82 -30.08 -39.89
C SER A 236 -20.39 -28.88 -40.64
N VAL A 237 -19.59 -28.35 -41.57
CA VAL A 237 -20.03 -27.37 -42.58
C VAL A 237 -20.93 -28.11 -43.58
N ILE A 238 -22.25 -27.99 -43.39
CA ILE A 238 -23.20 -28.34 -44.44
C ILE A 238 -23.27 -27.15 -45.39
N LEU A 239 -22.47 -27.22 -46.46
CA LEU A 239 -22.72 -26.48 -47.69
C LEU A 239 -24.02 -27.01 -48.30
N THR A 240 -25.10 -26.23 -48.23
CA THR A 240 -26.21 -26.35 -49.18
C THR A 240 -26.48 -24.98 -49.77
N GLY A 241 -26.34 -24.92 -51.10
CA GLY A 241 -26.45 -23.70 -51.86
C GLY A 241 -27.86 -23.41 -52.37
N LYS A 242 -27.89 -22.32 -53.15
CA LYS A 242 -28.91 -21.93 -54.13
C LYS A 242 -30.25 -21.45 -53.55
N LYS A 243 -30.49 -20.15 -53.70
CA LYS A 243 -31.41 -19.67 -54.76
C LYS A 243 -31.21 -18.18 -55.03
N ARG A 244 -30.84 -17.89 -56.27
CA ARG A 244 -31.14 -16.62 -56.94
C ARG A 244 -32.64 -16.55 -57.18
N ALA A 245 -33.26 -15.41 -56.92
CA ALA A 245 -34.33 -14.87 -57.75
C ALA A 245 -34.36 -13.36 -57.49
N ARG A 246 -33.93 -12.62 -58.52
CA ARG A 246 -34.13 -11.19 -58.67
C ARG A 246 -35.46 -10.97 -59.39
N ASP A 247 -35.97 -9.77 -59.21
CA ASP A 247 -36.88 -9.02 -60.08
C ASP A 247 -38.32 -9.54 -60.18
N ILE A 248 -39.20 -8.82 -59.48
CA ILE A 248 -40.59 -8.63 -59.89
C ILE A 248 -40.73 -7.14 -60.16
N THR A 249 -41.12 -6.86 -61.40
CA THR A 249 -41.46 -5.56 -61.97
C THR A 249 -42.86 -5.16 -61.56
#